data_AF-A0A2C9KFK1-F1
#
_entry.id   AF-A0A2C9KFK1-F1
#
_cell.length_a   1.000
_cell.length_b   1.000
_cell.length_c   1.000
_cell.angle_alpha   90.00
_cell.angle_beta   90.00
_cell.angle_gamma   90.00
#
_symmetry.space_group_name_H-M   'P 1'
#
loop_
_entity.id
_entity.type
_entity.pdbx_description
1 polymer ?
#
loop_
_entity_poly.entity_id
_entity_poly.type
_entity_poly.pdbx_seq_one_letter_code
_entity_poly.pdbx_strand_id
1 'polypeptide(L)'
;MEPSQQRIAGKLRNQFRQLDQNPQQLLREFQRYKELVRRPTITKELIAERETLLGQLITFVRQVNEDFNSCTGKGGKDRIPKGKNNPEVVNNIIYVKQLEAKIDETKMNCLVQICFRLMRQR
;
A
#
# COMPACT_ATOMS: atom_id res chain seq x y z
N MET A 1 2.87 32.90 -3.97
CA MET A 1 2.30 31.62 -3.51
C MET A 1 3.17 30.41 -3.85
N GLU A 2 3.91 30.40 -4.97
CA GLU A 2 4.84 29.31 -5.30
C GLU A 2 5.95 29.02 -4.27
N PRO A 3 6.68 30.00 -3.70
CA PRO A 3 7.80 29.70 -2.79
C PRO A 3 7.35 29.03 -1.48
N SER A 4 6.13 29.32 -1.02
CA SER A 4 5.53 28.63 0.13
C SER A 4 5.17 27.18 -0.18
N GLN A 5 4.73 26.87 -1.40
CA GLN A 5 4.41 25.49 -1.80
C GLN A 5 5.67 24.64 -1.97
N GLN A 6 6.74 25.20 -2.52
CA GLN A 6 8.05 24.53 -2.61
C GLN A 6 8.62 24.21 -1.23
N ARG A 7 8.53 25.14 -0.27
CA ARG A 7 8.94 24.87 1.12
C ARG A 7 8.14 23.73 1.75
N ILE A 8 6.84 23.65 1.50
CA ILE A 8 5.98 22.57 2.00
C ILE A 8 6.32 21.24 1.31
N ALA A 9 6.54 21.25 -0.01
CA ALA A 9 6.95 20.09 -0.77
C ALA A 9 8.28 19.51 -0.25
N GLY A 10 9.28 20.36 -0.02
CA GLY A 10 10.56 19.95 0.55
C GLY A 10 10.43 19.35 1.96
N LYS A 11 9.56 19.91 2.81
CA LYS A 11 9.26 19.33 4.14
C LYS A 11 8.60 17.95 4.04
N LEU A 12 7.57 17.82 3.19
CA LEU A 12 6.88 16.54 2.96
C LEU A 12 7.84 15.49 2.40
N ARG A 13 8.69 15.89 1.45
CA ARG A 13 9.70 15.03 0.85
C ARG A 13 10.65 14.46 1.88
N ASN A 14 11.19 15.31 2.76
CA ASN A 14 12.08 14.87 3.83
C ASN A 14 11.38 13.92 4.82
N GLN A 15 10.12 14.20 5.16
CA GLN A 15 9.32 13.32 6.02
C GLN A 15 9.09 11.95 5.37
N PHE A 16 8.71 11.91 4.09
CA PHE A 16 8.47 10.67 3.36
C PHE A 16 9.74 9.84 3.24
N ARG A 17 10.88 10.48 2.93
CA ARG A 17 12.17 9.80 2.84
C ARG A 17 12.61 9.15 4.15
N GLN A 18 12.27 9.74 5.30
CA GLN A 18 12.53 9.12 6.61
C GLN A 18 11.68 7.87 6.85
N LEU A 19 10.56 7.74 6.14
CA LEU A 19 9.60 6.64 6.25
C LEU A 19 9.77 5.58 5.15
N ASP A 20 10.75 5.73 4.25
CA ASP A 20 10.98 4.81 3.12
C ASP A 20 11.20 3.35 3.57
N GLN A 21 11.67 3.12 4.80
CA GLN A 21 11.87 1.77 5.35
C GLN A 21 10.57 1.14 5.89
N ASN A 22 9.49 1.92 6.03
CA ASN A 22 8.21 1.45 6.56
C ASN A 22 7.05 1.79 5.61
N PRO A 23 6.73 0.90 4.65
CA PRO A 23 5.73 1.18 3.60
C PRO A 23 4.34 1.49 4.16
N GLN A 24 3.94 0.84 5.26
CA GLN A 24 2.65 1.05 5.90
C GLN A 24 2.56 2.43 6.58
N GLN A 25 3.66 2.91 7.16
CA GLN A 25 3.71 4.23 7.76
C GLN A 25 3.80 5.34 6.70
N LEU A 26 4.58 5.11 5.65
CA LEU A 26 4.67 5.99 4.49
C LEU A 26 3.30 6.19 3.84
N LEU A 27 2.57 5.09 3.61
CA LEU A 27 1.21 5.11 3.06
C LEU A 27 0.24 5.95 3.91
N ARG A 28 0.27 5.78 5.24
CA ARG A 28 -0.57 6.54 6.17
C ARG A 28 -0.28 8.04 6.11
N GLU A 29 0.98 8.44 6.01
CA GLU A 29 1.33 9.86 5.90
C GLU A 29 0.93 10.45 4.53
N PHE A 30 1.03 9.68 3.44
CA PHE A 30 0.46 10.07 2.14
C PHE A 30 -1.06 10.30 2.21
N GLN A 31 -1.79 9.46 2.96
CA GLN A 31 -3.22 9.63 3.17
C GLN A 31 -3.55 10.85 4.04
N ARG A 32 -2.77 11.06 5.11
CA ARG A 32 -2.91 12.20 6.01
C ARG A 32 -2.78 13.53 5.27
N TYR A 33 -1.84 13.63 4.33
CA TYR A 33 -1.59 14.83 3.54
C TYR A 33 -2.21 14.80 2.14
N LYS A 34 -3.24 13.97 1.89
CA LYS A 34 -3.83 13.77 0.56
C LYS A 34 -4.17 15.07 -0.18
N GLU A 35 -4.68 16.09 0.52
CA GLU A 35 -5.09 17.37 -0.08
C GLU A 35 -3.88 18.24 -0.49
N LEU A 36 -2.75 18.13 0.23
CA LEU A 36 -1.50 18.80 -0.10
C LEU A 36 -0.81 18.10 -1.26
N VAL A 37 -0.73 16.78 -1.17
CA VAL A 37 -0.11 15.94 -2.20
C VAL A 37 -0.89 16.05 -3.52
N ARG A 38 -2.19 16.38 -3.50
CA ARG A 38 -3.05 16.61 -4.69
C ARG A 38 -2.65 17.82 -5.52
N ARG A 39 -1.95 18.80 -4.93
CA ARG A 39 -1.57 20.02 -5.64
C ARG A 39 -0.54 19.71 -6.73
N PRO A 40 -0.65 20.30 -7.93
CA PRO A 40 0.22 19.95 -9.07
C PRO A 40 1.70 20.26 -8.80
N THR A 41 2.01 21.36 -8.10
CA THR A 41 3.38 21.75 -7.75
C THR A 41 4.01 20.76 -6.78
N ILE A 42 3.28 20.35 -5.74
CA ILE A 42 3.72 19.37 -4.74
C ILE A 42 3.80 17.97 -5.34
N THR A 43 2.88 17.63 -6.25
CA THR A 43 2.88 16.38 -6.99
C THR A 43 4.16 16.19 -7.81
N LYS A 44 4.62 17.24 -8.49
CA LYS A 44 5.83 17.19 -9.32
C LYS A 44 7.09 16.96 -8.48
N GLU A 45 7.15 17.56 -7.30
CA GLU A 45 8.29 17.42 -6.39
C GLU A 45 8.37 16.06 -5.69
N LEU A 46 7.25 15.35 -5.56
CA LEU A 46 7.14 14.08 -4.83
C LEU A 46 7.03 12.85 -5.76
N ILE A 47 7.48 12.96 -7.01
CA ILE A 47 7.38 11.86 -7.99
C ILE A 47 8.18 10.64 -7.52
N ALA A 48 9.43 10.85 -7.09
CA ALA A 48 10.32 9.77 -6.66
C ALA A 48 9.73 8.98 -5.48
N GLU A 49 9.23 9.69 -4.46
CA GLU A 49 8.66 9.08 -3.25
C GLU A 49 7.38 8.30 -3.57
N ARG A 50 6.60 8.74 -4.57
CA ARG A 50 5.43 8.00 -5.05
C ARG A 50 5.81 6.73 -5.80
N GLU A 51 6.86 6.78 -6.62
CA GLU A 51 7.36 5.61 -7.33
C GLU A 51 7.92 4.57 -6.35
N THR A 52 8.67 5.01 -5.34
CA THR A 52 9.13 4.14 -4.25
C THR A 52 7.95 3.48 -3.52
N LEU A 53 6.96 4.26 -3.08
CA LEU A 53 5.78 3.71 -2.40
C LEU A 53 5.01 2.73 -3.29
N LEU A 54 4.85 3.05 -4.58
CA LEU A 54 4.16 2.19 -5.54
C LEU A 54 4.93 0.87 -5.77
N GLY A 55 6.26 0.93 -5.89
CA GLY A 55 7.10 -0.25 -5.98
C GLY A 55 6.97 -1.15 -4.74
N GLN A 56 6.99 -0.57 -3.54
CA GLN A 56 6.80 -1.29 -2.29
C GLN A 56 5.42 -1.95 -2.19
N LEU A 57 4.35 -1.27 -2.61
CA LEU A 57 3.00 -1.82 -2.63
C LEU A 57 2.84 -2.96 -3.64
N ILE A 58 3.46 -2.85 -4.82
CA ILE A 58 3.47 -3.95 -5.80
C ILE A 58 4.16 -5.18 -5.22
N THR A 59 5.32 -5.00 -4.59
CA THR A 59 6.05 -6.10 -3.93
C THR A 59 5.20 -6.72 -2.82
N PHE A 60 4.52 -5.91 -2.00
CA PHE A 60 3.61 -6.40 -0.98
C PHE A 60 2.47 -7.24 -1.56
N VAL A 61 1.81 -6.78 -2.62
CA VAL A 61 0.74 -7.55 -3.28
C VAL A 61 1.26 -8.86 -3.88
N ARG A 62 2.46 -8.85 -4.46
CA ARG A 62 3.12 -10.07 -4.96
C ARG A 62 3.39 -11.06 -3.83
N GLN A 63 3.93 -10.58 -2.72
CA GLN A 63 4.20 -11.41 -1.54
C GLN A 63 2.92 -12.02 -0.97
N VAL A 64 1.84 -11.26 -0.86
CA VAL A 64 0.52 -11.78 -0.44
C VAL A 64 0.01 -12.87 -1.39
N ASN A 65 0.24 -12.73 -2.71
CA ASN A 65 -0.14 -13.73 -3.70
C ASN A 65 0.72 -15.00 -3.59
N GLU A 66 2.03 -14.84 -3.40
CA GLU A 66 2.96 -15.94 -3.18
C GLU A 66 2.64 -16.70 -1.89
N ASP A 67 2.35 -16.00 -0.79
CA ASP A 67 1.91 -16.58 0.49
C ASP A 67 0.58 -17.33 0.34
N PHE A 68 -0.34 -16.81 -0.47
CA PHE A 68 -1.59 -17.52 -0.76
C PHE A 68 -1.34 -18.81 -1.56
N ASN A 69 -0.51 -18.74 -2.61
CA ASN A 69 -0.20 -19.89 -3.46
C ASN A 69 0.64 -20.94 -2.71
N SER A 70 1.50 -20.52 -1.79
CA SER A 70 2.29 -21.43 -0.96
C SER A 70 1.44 -22.17 0.07
N CYS A 71 0.39 -21.55 0.60
CA CYS A 71 -0.55 -22.19 1.53
C CYS A 71 -1.65 -23.03 0.84
N THR A 72 -1.96 -22.79 -0.43
CA THR A 72 -3.09 -23.43 -1.15
C THR A 72 -2.68 -24.34 -2.32
N GLY A 73 -1.43 -24.25 -2.80
CA GLY A 73 -0.91 -25.08 -3.87
C GLY A 73 -0.74 -26.56 -3.49
N LYS A 74 -0.73 -27.45 -4.49
CA LYS A 74 -0.66 -28.94 -4.38
C LYS A 74 0.59 -29.52 -3.66
N GLY A 75 1.40 -28.70 -3.02
CA GLY A 75 2.59 -29.09 -2.26
C GLY A 75 2.98 -28.05 -1.20
N GLY A 76 2.00 -27.38 -0.60
CA GLY A 76 2.22 -26.29 0.34
C GLY A 76 3.16 -26.68 1.47
N LYS A 77 4.35 -26.06 1.49
CA LYS A 77 5.39 -26.26 2.50
C LYS A 77 4.94 -25.73 3.87
N ASP A 78 4.09 -24.71 3.85
CA ASP A 78 3.44 -24.10 5.02
C ASP A 78 1.96 -24.45 5.05
N ARG A 79 1.51 -25.04 6.17
CA ARG A 79 0.08 -25.28 6.41
C ARG A 79 -0.58 -23.98 6.84
N ILE A 80 -1.80 -23.74 6.36
CA ILE A 80 -2.66 -22.64 6.82
C ILE A 80 -2.65 -22.65 8.36
N PRO A 81 -2.37 -21.50 9.03
CA PRO A 81 -2.32 -21.43 10.48
C PRO A 81 -3.60 -22.00 11.09
N LYS A 82 -3.49 -23.06 11.90
CA LYS A 82 -4.65 -23.70 12.52
C LYS A 82 -5.22 -22.75 13.58
N GLY A 83 -6.43 -22.24 13.37
CA GLY A 83 -7.19 -21.55 14.39
C GLY A 83 -7.43 -22.45 15.59
N LYS A 84 -7.43 -21.88 16.80
CA LYS A 84 -7.76 -22.61 18.03
C LYS A 84 -9.16 -23.23 17.89
N ASN A 85 -9.20 -24.55 17.70
CA ASN A 85 -10.40 -25.37 17.75
C ASN A 85 -11.44 -25.16 16.62
N ASN A 86 -11.01 -24.84 15.39
CA ASN A 86 -11.91 -24.78 14.22
C ASN A 86 -11.74 -25.99 13.28
N PRO A 87 -12.83 -26.49 12.67
CA PRO A 87 -12.75 -27.45 11.56
C PRO A 87 -11.92 -26.88 10.40
N GLU A 88 -11.19 -27.74 9.69
CA GLU A 88 -10.26 -27.34 8.61
C GLU A 88 -10.94 -26.48 7.54
N VAL A 89 -12.16 -26.86 7.13
CA VAL A 89 -12.95 -26.11 6.14
C VAL A 89 -13.26 -24.69 6.63
N VAL A 90 -13.64 -24.53 7.90
CA VAL A 90 -13.95 -23.22 8.50
C VAL A 90 -12.68 -22.39 8.63
N ASN A 91 -11.57 -23.02 9.02
CA ASN A 91 -10.27 -22.36 9.12
C ASN A 91 -9.79 -21.83 7.75
N ASN A 92 -9.98 -22.61 6.69
CA ASN A 92 -9.63 -22.21 5.33
C ASN A 92 -10.49 -21.04 4.86
N ILE A 93 -11.80 -21.05 5.13
CA ILE A 93 -12.71 -19.94 4.80
C ILE A 93 -12.28 -18.66 5.53
N ILE A 94 -11.99 -18.75 6.84
CA ILE A 94 -11.54 -17.58 7.63
C ILE A 94 -10.22 -17.04 7.09
N TYR A 95 -9.27 -17.91 6.76
CA TYR A 95 -7.98 -17.53 6.20
C TYR A 95 -8.14 -16.76 4.87
N VAL A 96 -8.96 -17.28 3.96
CA VAL A 96 -9.27 -16.60 2.69
C VAL A 96 -9.93 -15.25 2.95
N LYS A 97 -10.91 -15.18 3.86
CA LYS A 97 -11.59 -13.92 4.22
C LYS A 97 -10.63 -12.87 4.81
N GLN A 98 -9.66 -13.30 5.62
CA GLN A 98 -8.63 -12.41 6.16
C GLN A 98 -7.67 -11.91 5.09
N LEU A 99 -7.31 -12.76 4.12
CA LEU A 99 -6.52 -12.35 2.97
C LEU A 99 -7.28 -11.39 2.07
N GLU A 100 -8.56 -11.65 1.79
CA GLU A 100 -9.45 -10.74 1.06
C GLU A 100 -9.49 -9.37 1.76
N ALA A 101 -9.70 -9.33 3.09
CA ALA A 101 -9.72 -8.10 3.85
C ALA A 101 -8.38 -7.32 3.79
N LYS A 102 -7.23 -8.03 3.89
CA LYS A 102 -5.90 -7.41 3.74
C LYS A 102 -5.69 -6.84 2.33
N ILE A 103 -6.13 -7.57 1.31
CA ILE A 103 -6.05 -7.13 -0.09
C ILE A 103 -6.96 -5.93 -0.31
N ASP A 104 -8.19 -5.94 0.22
CA ASP A 104 -9.14 -4.85 0.08
C ASP A 104 -8.69 -3.59 0.82
N GLU A 105 -8.11 -3.71 2.01
CA GLU A 105 -7.46 -2.59 2.70
C GLU A 105 -6.32 -2.01 1.85
N THR A 106 -5.49 -2.88 1.26
CA THR A 106 -4.40 -2.47 0.36
C THR A 106 -4.93 -1.84 -0.93
N LYS A 107 -6.00 -2.37 -1.52
CA LYS A 107 -6.66 -1.84 -2.72
C LYS A 107 -7.34 -0.50 -2.46
N MET A 108 -8.04 -0.34 -1.34
CA MET A 108 -8.62 0.95 -0.94
C MET A 108 -7.53 2.00 -0.73
N ASN A 109 -6.40 1.60 -0.16
CA ASN A 109 -5.25 2.48 0.00
C ASN A 109 -4.54 2.77 -1.34
N CYS A 110 -4.51 1.80 -2.27
CA CYS A 110 -3.92 1.93 -3.61
C CYS A 110 -4.83 2.72 -4.58
N LEU A 111 -6.16 2.66 -4.42
CA LEU A 111 -7.13 3.43 -5.20
C LEU A 111 -6.94 4.95 -4.99
N VAL A 112 -6.48 5.38 -3.81
CA VAL A 112 -6.09 6.77 -3.58
C VAL A 112 -4.92 7.16 -4.50
N GLN A 113 -3.97 6.26 -4.79
CA GLN A 113 -2.85 6.48 -5.71
C GLN A 113 -3.20 6.27 -7.19
N ILE A 114 -4.09 5.34 -7.54
CA ILE A 114 -4.59 5.18 -8.92
C ILE A 114 -5.48 6.37 -9.32
N CYS A 115 -6.27 6.93 -8.40
CA CYS A 115 -6.95 8.22 -8.61
C CYS A 115 -5.96 9.37 -8.87
N PHE A 116 -4.75 9.33 -8.30
CA PHE A 116 -3.68 10.29 -8.64
C PHE A 116 -3.15 10.12 -10.07
N ARG A 117 -3.27 8.92 -10.65
CA ARG A 117 -2.88 8.63 -12.04
C ARG A 117 -4.00 8.96 -13.04
N LEU A 118 -5.27 8.88 -12.64
CA LEU A 118 -6.44 9.25 -13.46
C LEU A 118 -6.76 10.75 -13.46
N MET A 119 -6.40 11.51 -12.41
CA MET A 119 -6.54 12.99 -12.39
C MET A 119 -5.46 13.72 -13.23
N ARG A 120 -4.65 13.00 -14.01
CA ARG A 120 -3.61 13.56 -14.91
C ARG A 120 -3.85 13.22 -16.40
N GLN A 121 -5.05 12.78 -16.78
CA GLN A 121 -5.44 12.58 -18.20
C GLN A 121 -6.43 13.65 -18.71
N ARG A 122 -6.50 14.82 -18.06
CA ARG A 122 -7.14 16.05 -18.60
C ARG A 122 -6.33 17.27 -18.22
#